data_AF-A0A852K0J6-F1
#
_entry.id   AF-A0A852K0J6-F1
#
_cell.length_a   1.000
_cell.length_b   1.000
_cell.length_c   1.000
_cell.angle_alpha   90.00
_cell.angle_beta   90.00
_cell.angle_gamma   90.00
#
_symmetry.space_group_name_H-M   'P 1'
#
loop_
_entity.id
_entity.type
_entity.pdbx_description
1 polymer ?
#
loop_
_entity_poly.entity_id
_entity_poly.type
_entity_poly.pdbx_seq_one_letter_code
_entity_poly.pdbx_strand_id
1 'polypeptide(L)'
;VAAMLRARWVLPLAVGAGLGAALARWERGEHREHRERGDAAEGLLARLPVLPAVAAASLPAPPGSVRTELSKYGLPGLAQLRSRESYVLCYDPRSRSALWVIEQLNRDTLSGASDRAACDFQEDDSVHEYHRATNADYRGSGFDRGHLAAAANHRWSQKAMKDTFYLSNIAPQNPHLNQNAWNNLEKYCRSLARNNRNVYVCTGPLFLPR
;
A
#
# COMPACT_ATOMS: atom_id res chain seq x y z
N VAL A 1 53.08 10.79 40.29
CA VAL A 1 53.53 11.88 39.41
C VAL A 1 52.28 12.57 38.88
N ALA A 2 52.09 13.83 39.28
CA ALA A 2 51.15 14.89 38.85
C ALA A 2 49.80 14.49 38.18
N ALA A 3 48.60 14.74 38.73
CA ALA A 3 47.96 16.00 39.20
C ALA A 3 47.38 16.89 38.08
N MET A 4 46.04 17.11 38.20
CA MET A 4 45.26 18.34 37.94
C MET A 4 45.30 18.96 36.52
N LEU A 5 44.19 19.38 35.91
CA LEU A 5 43.43 20.58 36.30
C LEU A 5 42.02 20.61 35.68
N ARG A 6 41.07 21.09 36.49
CA ARG A 6 39.73 21.56 36.15
C ARG A 6 39.81 22.93 35.45
N ALA A 7 38.82 23.27 34.63
CA ALA A 7 38.34 24.66 34.55
C ALA A 7 36.85 24.72 34.13
N ARG A 8 36.03 25.15 35.08
CA ARG A 8 34.67 25.66 34.90
C ARG A 8 34.76 27.08 34.33
N TRP A 9 33.83 27.47 33.47
CA TRP A 9 33.52 28.88 33.23
C TRP A 9 32.10 29.17 33.70
N VAL A 10 31.99 30.17 34.56
CA VAL A 10 30.76 30.74 35.11
C VAL A 10 30.53 32.09 34.41
N LEU A 11 29.26 32.39 34.11
CA LEU A 11 28.69 33.63 33.54
C LEU A 11 28.99 34.90 34.37
N PRO A 12 28.79 36.13 33.81
CA PRO A 12 27.53 36.84 34.09
C PRO A 12 26.96 37.77 32.99
N LEU A 13 25.61 37.82 32.93
CA LEU A 13 24.66 38.96 32.82
C LEU A 13 24.96 40.20 31.94
N ALA A 14 24.00 40.57 31.07
CA ALA A 14 23.08 41.73 31.24
C ALA A 14 22.15 41.93 30.00
N VAL A 15 20.83 41.82 30.17
CA VAL A 15 19.79 42.90 30.20
C VAL A 15 19.38 43.44 28.82
N GLY A 16 18.08 43.29 28.51
CA GLY A 16 17.39 43.97 27.42
C GLY A 16 15.90 43.63 27.39
N ALA A 17 15.12 44.36 28.19
CA ALA A 17 13.66 44.26 28.32
C ALA A 17 12.92 44.88 27.12
N GLY A 18 11.70 44.40 26.84
CA GLY A 18 10.82 45.00 25.84
C GLY A 18 9.45 44.32 25.75
N LEU A 19 8.60 44.55 26.76
CA LEU A 19 7.17 44.24 26.79
C LEU A 19 6.39 45.15 25.83
N GLY A 20 5.30 44.63 25.25
CA GLY A 20 4.34 45.45 24.51
C GLY A 20 3.12 44.64 24.05
N ALA A 21 2.23 44.30 24.99
CA ALA A 21 0.89 43.82 24.70
C ALA A 21 -0.07 45.02 24.66
N ALA A 22 -0.99 45.04 23.69
CA ALA A 22 -2.25 45.77 23.82
C ALA A 22 -3.34 45.13 22.93
N LEU A 23 -4.37 44.63 23.59
CA LEU A 23 -5.67 44.24 23.06
C LEU A 23 -6.51 45.49 22.78
N ALA A 24 -7.32 45.46 21.72
CA ALA A 24 -8.60 46.17 21.68
C ALA A 24 -9.61 45.41 20.80
N ARG A 25 -10.72 44.98 21.42
CA ARG A 25 -11.97 44.60 20.76
C ARG A 25 -12.83 45.85 20.62
N TRP A 26 -13.46 46.04 19.45
CA TRP A 26 -14.76 46.71 19.34
C TRP A 26 -15.57 46.04 18.22
N GLU A 27 -16.79 45.63 18.59
CA GLU A 27 -17.85 45.02 17.79
C GLU A 27 -18.60 45.98 16.82
N ARG A 28 -19.24 45.30 15.85
CA ARG A 28 -20.50 45.61 15.16
C ARG A 28 -20.49 46.62 14.01
N GLY A 29 -20.52 46.03 12.81
CA GLY A 29 -21.72 46.12 11.99
C GLY A 29 -21.50 46.72 10.61
N GLU A 30 -21.14 45.89 9.62
CA GLU A 30 -21.71 46.03 8.28
C GLU A 30 -22.11 44.66 7.73
N HIS A 31 -23.35 44.67 7.28
CA HIS A 31 -24.16 43.59 6.75
C HIS A 31 -23.89 43.48 5.25
N ARG A 32 -24.01 42.26 4.72
CA ARG A 32 -24.16 41.94 3.29
C ARG A 32 -22.93 42.19 2.40
N GLU A 33 -22.26 41.11 2.07
CA GLU A 33 -22.08 40.55 0.72
C GLU A 33 -20.98 39.48 0.80
N HIS A 34 -20.99 38.48 -0.08
CA HIS A 34 -20.12 37.28 -0.08
C HIS A 34 -20.52 36.08 0.80
N ARG A 35 -21.83 35.83 0.97
CA ARG A 35 -22.34 34.49 1.33
C ARG A 35 -23.02 33.82 0.14
N GLU A 36 -22.32 33.67 -0.99
CA GLU A 36 -22.82 32.93 -2.17
C GLU A 36 -21.73 32.19 -2.98
N ARG A 37 -20.61 31.79 -2.37
CA ARG A 37 -19.56 31.02 -3.08
C ARG A 37 -19.17 29.68 -2.45
N GLY A 38 -19.91 29.25 -1.41
CA GLY A 38 -19.66 28.00 -0.68
C GLY A 38 -20.57 26.82 -1.05
N ASP A 39 -21.77 27.08 -1.58
CA ASP A 39 -22.80 26.02 -1.72
C ASP A 39 -22.83 25.31 -3.08
N ALA A 40 -22.05 25.77 -4.08
CA ALA A 40 -22.06 25.18 -5.42
C ALA A 40 -21.17 23.92 -5.55
N ALA A 41 -20.24 23.69 -4.62
CA ALA A 41 -19.33 22.54 -4.67
C ALA A 41 -19.83 21.31 -3.88
N GLU A 42 -20.74 21.49 -2.91
CA GLU A 42 -21.32 20.37 -2.15
C GLU A 42 -22.47 19.66 -2.90
N GLY A 43 -23.10 20.31 -3.88
CA GLY A 43 -24.23 19.74 -4.62
C GLY A 43 -23.87 18.65 -5.65
N LEU A 44 -22.61 18.58 -6.10
CA LEU A 44 -22.20 17.66 -7.17
C LEU A 44 -21.60 16.34 -6.68
N LEU A 45 -21.05 16.30 -5.45
CA LEU A 45 -20.46 15.10 -4.85
C LEU A 45 -21.46 14.30 -3.99
N ALA A 46 -22.59 14.89 -3.60
CA ALA A 46 -23.64 14.23 -2.81
C ALA A 46 -24.55 13.28 -3.62
N ARG A 47 -24.24 13.02 -4.90
CA ARG A 47 -25.06 12.19 -5.81
C ARG A 47 -24.43 10.86 -6.24
N LEU A 48 -23.33 10.44 -5.61
CA LEU A 48 -22.74 9.14 -5.89
C LEU A 48 -23.35 8.08 -4.96
N PRO A 49 -24.00 7.02 -5.49
CA PRO A 49 -24.51 5.94 -4.65
C PRO A 49 -23.34 5.17 -4.04
N VAL A 50 -23.31 5.08 -2.71
CA VAL A 50 -22.45 4.15 -1.98
C VAL A 50 -23.04 2.74 -2.14
N LEU A 51 -22.43 1.91 -2.97
CA LEU A 51 -22.83 0.51 -3.15
C LEU A 51 -22.16 -0.36 -2.07
N PRO A 52 -22.91 -1.20 -1.34
CA PRO A 52 -22.33 -2.18 -0.43
C PRO A 52 -21.60 -3.27 -1.23
N ALA A 53 -20.33 -3.51 -0.91
CA ALA A 53 -19.49 -4.51 -1.56
C ALA A 53 -19.87 -5.93 -1.10
N VAL A 54 -20.93 -6.50 -1.68
CA VAL A 54 -21.16 -7.96 -1.70
C VAL A 54 -21.78 -8.36 -3.04
N ALA A 55 -20.93 -8.67 -4.02
CA ALA A 55 -21.18 -9.60 -5.11
C ALA A 55 -19.92 -9.61 -5.98
N ALA A 56 -19.43 -10.79 -6.33
CA ALA A 56 -18.44 -10.92 -7.39
C ALA A 56 -18.99 -10.24 -8.65
N ALA A 57 -18.50 -9.04 -8.94
CA ALA A 57 -18.96 -8.26 -10.07
C ALA A 57 -18.43 -8.92 -11.34
N SER A 58 -19.24 -9.81 -11.94
CA SER A 58 -19.23 -9.95 -13.39
C SER A 58 -19.41 -8.56 -13.97
N LEU A 59 -18.40 -8.07 -14.71
CA LEU A 59 -18.50 -6.81 -15.44
C LEU A 59 -19.82 -6.78 -16.22
N PRO A 60 -20.60 -5.68 -16.17
CA PRO A 60 -21.80 -5.59 -16.98
C PRO A 60 -21.40 -5.76 -18.44
N ALA A 61 -22.01 -6.74 -19.11
CA ALA A 61 -21.77 -6.98 -20.51
C ALA A 61 -22.10 -5.68 -21.28
N PRO A 62 -21.21 -5.23 -22.19
CA PRO A 62 -21.48 -4.02 -22.96
C PRO A 62 -22.84 -4.13 -23.66
N PRO A 63 -23.63 -3.05 -23.74
CA PRO A 63 -24.92 -3.08 -24.45
C PRO A 63 -24.63 -3.46 -25.91
N GLY A 64 -25.09 -4.65 -26.31
CA GLY A 64 -24.77 -5.27 -27.60
C GLY A 64 -23.89 -6.53 -27.52
N SER A 65 -23.54 -7.02 -26.33
CA SER A 65 -22.94 -8.34 -26.15
C SER A 65 -23.93 -9.42 -26.54
N VAL A 66 -23.94 -9.80 -27.82
CA VAL A 66 -24.55 -11.04 -28.29
C VAL A 66 -23.95 -12.15 -27.43
N ARG A 67 -24.70 -12.67 -26.46
CA ARG A 67 -24.37 -13.94 -25.81
C ARG A 67 -24.47 -14.97 -26.92
N THR A 68 -23.36 -15.20 -27.61
CA THR A 68 -23.24 -16.27 -28.60
C THR A 68 -23.53 -17.60 -27.91
N GLU A 69 -24.18 -18.55 -28.59
CA GLU A 69 -24.36 -19.93 -28.12
C GLU A 69 -23.05 -20.52 -27.56
N LEU A 70 -21.91 -20.09 -28.11
CA LEU A 70 -20.56 -20.44 -27.65
C LEU A 70 -20.30 -20.15 -26.16
N SER A 71 -20.94 -19.11 -25.61
CA SER A 71 -20.78 -18.66 -24.21
C SER A 71 -21.93 -19.08 -23.29
N LYS A 72 -22.82 -19.97 -23.76
CA LYS A 72 -24.02 -20.41 -23.03
C LYS A 72 -23.73 -20.92 -21.61
N TYR A 73 -22.61 -21.62 -21.45
CA TYR A 73 -22.16 -22.17 -20.16
C TYR A 73 -21.00 -21.38 -19.53
N GLY A 74 -20.75 -20.16 -20.02
CA GLY A 74 -19.62 -19.33 -19.62
C GLY A 74 -18.33 -19.69 -20.35
N LEU A 75 -17.24 -19.03 -19.94
CA LEU A 75 -15.90 -19.26 -20.46
C LEU A 75 -15.10 -20.07 -19.43
N PRO A 76 -14.18 -20.96 -19.88
CA PRO A 76 -13.45 -21.86 -18.99
C PRO A 76 -12.44 -21.16 -18.07
N GLY A 77 -12.05 -19.92 -18.39
CA GLY A 77 -11.14 -19.14 -17.57
C GLY A 77 -11.00 -17.71 -18.09
N LEU A 78 -10.86 -16.78 -17.16
CA LEU A 78 -10.58 -15.37 -17.42
C LEU A 78 -9.37 -14.94 -16.59
N ALA A 79 -8.76 -13.80 -16.95
CA ALA A 79 -7.70 -13.20 -16.15
C ALA A 79 -8.22 -12.92 -14.74
N GLN A 80 -7.53 -13.43 -13.72
CA GLN A 80 -7.91 -13.24 -12.31
C GLN A 80 -7.24 -12.00 -11.73
N LEU A 81 -7.71 -10.82 -12.17
CA LEU A 81 -7.26 -9.54 -11.63
C LEU A 81 -7.83 -9.33 -10.22
N ARG A 82 -6.98 -8.92 -9.27
CA ARG A 82 -7.38 -8.59 -7.91
C ARG A 82 -6.76 -7.27 -7.51
N SER A 83 -7.60 -6.35 -7.05
CA SER A 83 -7.17 -5.08 -6.46
C SER A 83 -7.14 -5.21 -4.95
N ARG A 84 -5.99 -4.91 -4.37
CA ARG A 84 -5.81 -4.71 -2.93
C ARG A 84 -5.69 -3.23 -2.64
N GLU A 85 -5.49 -2.87 -1.38
CA GLU A 85 -5.40 -1.47 -1.00
C GLU A 85 -4.20 -0.74 -1.60
N SER A 86 -3.07 -1.43 -1.76
CA SER A 86 -1.81 -0.81 -2.19
C SER A 86 -1.16 -1.42 -3.42
N TYR A 87 -1.73 -2.49 -3.97
CA TYR A 87 -1.21 -3.16 -5.15
C TYR A 87 -2.33 -3.85 -5.93
N VAL A 88 -2.07 -4.13 -7.20
CA VAL A 88 -2.94 -4.93 -8.07
C VAL A 88 -2.15 -6.14 -8.54
N LEU A 89 -2.79 -7.31 -8.57
CA LEU A 89 -2.16 -8.54 -9.05
C LEU A 89 -3.02 -9.23 -10.10
N CYS A 90 -2.38 -9.98 -10.99
CA CYS A 90 -3.05 -10.96 -11.84
C CYS A 90 -2.63 -12.37 -11.39
N TYR A 91 -3.59 -13.18 -10.95
CA TYR A 91 -3.33 -14.49 -10.36
C TYR A 91 -3.33 -15.61 -11.41
N ASP A 92 -2.37 -16.53 -11.34
CA ASP A 92 -2.38 -17.77 -12.13
C ASP A 92 -2.86 -18.96 -11.28
N PRO A 93 -4.07 -19.47 -11.52
CA PRO A 93 -4.61 -20.61 -10.75
C PRO A 93 -3.85 -21.92 -11.00
N ARG A 94 -3.03 -22.01 -12.05
CA ARG A 94 -2.26 -23.22 -12.38
C ARG A 94 -0.99 -23.33 -11.54
N SER A 95 -0.29 -22.20 -11.35
CA SER A 95 0.93 -22.13 -10.54
C SER A 95 0.68 -21.75 -9.09
N ARG A 96 -0.57 -21.38 -8.75
CA ARG A 96 -1.00 -20.91 -7.42
C ARG A 96 -0.21 -19.68 -6.93
N SER A 97 0.28 -18.86 -7.85
CA SER A 97 1.01 -17.62 -7.57
C SER A 97 0.57 -16.51 -8.54
N ALA A 98 0.94 -15.27 -8.28
CA ALA A 98 0.68 -14.18 -9.22
C ALA A 98 1.54 -14.33 -10.48
N LEU A 99 0.97 -14.03 -11.66
CA LEU A 99 1.74 -13.76 -12.87
C LEU A 99 2.58 -12.50 -12.71
N TRP A 100 1.96 -11.48 -12.13
CA TRP A 100 2.60 -10.21 -11.80
C TRP A 100 1.80 -9.50 -10.71
N VAL A 101 2.52 -8.65 -9.98
CA VAL A 101 2.00 -7.70 -9.00
C VAL A 101 2.56 -6.32 -9.35
N ILE A 102 1.69 -5.31 -9.39
CA ILE A 102 2.09 -3.92 -9.59
C ILE A 102 1.76 -3.08 -8.36
N GLU A 103 2.74 -2.30 -7.92
CA GLU A 103 2.60 -1.36 -6.81
C GLU A 103 3.16 0.02 -7.19
N GLN A 104 2.65 1.07 -6.55
CA GLN A 104 3.13 2.43 -6.69
C GLN A 104 3.77 2.88 -5.38
N LEU A 105 5.05 3.25 -5.47
CA LEU A 105 5.83 3.76 -4.36
C LEU A 105 6.02 5.27 -4.47
N ASN A 106 5.85 5.94 -3.33
CA ASN A 106 6.18 7.35 -3.13
C ASN A 106 6.52 7.57 -1.64
N ARG A 107 6.94 8.80 -1.29
CA ARG A 107 7.32 9.12 0.10
C ARG A 107 6.23 8.81 1.12
N ASP A 108 4.97 9.07 0.76
CA ASP A 108 3.83 8.89 1.65
C ASP A 108 3.61 7.40 1.95
N THR A 109 3.64 6.55 0.92
CA THR A 109 3.46 5.10 1.05
C THR A 109 4.54 4.42 1.91
N LEU A 110 5.78 4.92 1.85
CA LEU A 110 6.90 4.36 2.60
C LEU A 110 6.96 4.82 4.06
N SER A 111 6.21 5.86 4.40
CA SER A 111 6.14 6.42 5.75
C SER A 111 5.03 5.75 6.56
N GLY A 112 5.12 5.77 7.89
CA GLY A 112 4.04 5.30 8.77
C GLY A 112 4.47 4.28 9.83
N ALA A 113 3.55 4.08 10.77
CA ALA A 113 3.75 3.31 12.00
C ALA A 113 3.16 1.89 11.93
N SER A 114 2.80 1.40 10.74
CA SER A 114 2.29 0.03 10.60
C SER A 114 3.31 -0.99 11.08
N ASP A 115 2.84 -1.94 11.87
CA ASP A 115 3.63 -2.98 12.48
C ASP A 115 3.57 -4.26 11.64
N ARG A 116 4.75 -4.71 11.19
CA ARG A 116 4.91 -5.95 10.43
C ARG A 116 4.70 -7.18 11.31
N ALA A 117 5.03 -7.11 12.60
CA ALA A 117 4.88 -8.23 13.52
C ALA A 117 3.41 -8.58 13.79
N ALA A 118 2.49 -7.63 13.55
CA ALA A 118 1.05 -7.82 13.63
C ALA A 118 0.43 -8.41 12.34
N CYS A 119 1.26 -8.85 11.39
CA CYS A 119 0.84 -9.44 10.13
C CYS A 119 1.29 -10.90 10.04
N ASP A 120 0.33 -11.79 9.80
CA ASP A 120 0.58 -13.21 9.56
C ASP A 120 0.19 -13.58 8.14
N PHE A 121 0.94 -14.52 7.56
CA PHE A 121 0.60 -15.06 6.24
C PHE A 121 -0.73 -15.80 6.30
N GLN A 122 -1.63 -15.44 5.39
CA GLN A 122 -2.97 -15.99 5.32
C GLN A 122 -3.34 -16.34 3.88
N GLU A 123 -4.21 -17.34 3.75
CA GLU A 123 -4.74 -17.75 2.46
C GLU A 123 -5.64 -16.66 1.89
N ASP A 124 -5.74 -16.58 0.56
CA ASP A 124 -6.59 -15.60 -0.09
C ASP A 124 -7.99 -16.19 -0.35
N ASP A 125 -8.95 -15.84 0.49
CA ASP A 125 -10.34 -16.33 0.39
C ASP A 125 -11.04 -15.96 -0.92
N SER A 126 -10.53 -14.96 -1.64
CA SER A 126 -11.06 -14.59 -2.95
C SER A 126 -10.62 -15.53 -4.08
N VAL A 127 -9.64 -16.40 -3.85
CA VAL A 127 -9.20 -17.47 -4.76
C VAL A 127 -9.97 -18.76 -4.44
N HIS A 128 -10.48 -19.43 -5.47
CA HIS A 128 -11.16 -20.72 -5.29
C HIS A 128 -10.21 -21.75 -4.65
N GLU A 129 -10.71 -22.53 -3.68
CA GLU A 129 -9.91 -23.45 -2.85
C GLU A 129 -8.99 -24.39 -3.66
N TYR A 130 -9.47 -24.94 -4.78
CA TYR A 130 -8.68 -25.82 -5.67
C TYR A 130 -7.39 -25.19 -6.20
N HIS A 131 -7.37 -23.87 -6.30
CA HIS A 131 -6.28 -23.07 -6.86
C HIS A 131 -5.60 -22.20 -5.81
N ARG A 132 -6.02 -22.29 -4.54
CA ARG A 132 -5.52 -21.46 -3.45
C ARG A 132 -4.26 -22.07 -2.87
N ALA A 133 -3.22 -21.26 -2.71
CA ALA A 133 -2.04 -21.63 -1.93
C ALA A 133 -2.35 -21.53 -0.43
N THR A 134 -1.84 -22.49 0.33
CA THR A 134 -2.03 -22.61 1.77
C THR A 134 -0.70 -22.48 2.51
N ASN A 135 -0.73 -22.17 3.80
CA ASN A 135 0.50 -22.18 4.61
C ASN A 135 1.14 -23.58 4.71
N ALA A 136 0.34 -24.64 4.53
CA ALA A 136 0.83 -26.01 4.51
C ALA A 136 1.73 -26.28 3.29
N ASP A 137 1.43 -25.69 2.12
CA ASP A 137 2.25 -25.85 0.91
C ASP A 137 3.69 -25.34 1.08
N TYR A 138 3.88 -24.32 1.93
CA TYR A 138 5.20 -23.74 2.21
C TYR A 138 5.92 -24.44 3.37
N ARG A 139 5.18 -24.98 4.34
CA ARG A 139 5.75 -25.55 5.57
C ARG A 139 6.62 -26.77 5.24
N GLY A 140 7.90 -26.69 5.57
CA GLY A 140 8.85 -27.80 5.33
C GLY A 140 9.31 -27.95 3.87
N SER A 141 8.92 -27.03 2.98
CA SER A 141 9.31 -27.09 1.55
C SER A 141 10.77 -26.69 1.29
N GLY A 142 11.43 -26.03 2.25
CA GLY A 142 12.74 -25.40 2.07
C GLY A 142 12.69 -24.03 1.40
N PHE A 143 11.49 -23.53 1.04
CA PHE A 143 11.29 -22.20 0.46
C PHE A 143 10.65 -21.24 1.47
N ASP A 144 11.06 -19.98 1.39
CA ASP A 144 10.40 -18.89 2.08
C ASP A 144 9.11 -18.49 1.34
N ARG A 145 8.18 -17.90 2.10
CA ARG A 145 7.04 -17.14 1.57
C ARG A 145 7.54 -15.76 1.10
N GLY A 146 8.11 -15.72 -0.10
CA GLY A 146 8.68 -14.51 -0.71
C GLY A 146 7.60 -13.55 -1.20
N HIS A 147 7.67 -12.30 -0.77
CA HIS A 147 6.72 -11.27 -1.16
C HIS A 147 7.01 -10.76 -2.58
N LEU A 148 5.96 -10.54 -3.38
CA LEU A 148 6.08 -9.84 -4.67
C LEU A 148 5.89 -8.32 -4.50
N ALA A 149 4.81 -7.89 -3.83
CA ALA A 149 4.71 -6.57 -3.22
C ALA A 149 5.18 -6.62 -1.77
N ALA A 150 6.26 -5.90 -1.46
CA ALA A 150 6.94 -6.02 -0.18
C ALA A 150 6.21 -5.27 0.95
N ALA A 151 5.95 -5.92 2.10
CA ALA A 151 5.25 -5.29 3.22
C ALA A 151 5.82 -3.93 3.66
N ALA A 152 7.15 -3.77 3.60
CA ALA A 152 7.84 -2.52 3.98
C ALA A 152 7.53 -1.33 3.05
N ASN A 153 6.91 -1.58 1.89
CA ASN A 153 6.49 -0.55 0.94
C ASN A 153 5.14 0.08 1.32
N HIS A 154 4.41 -0.51 2.26
CA HIS A 154 3.03 -0.14 2.59
C HIS A 154 2.88 0.24 4.06
N ARG A 155 3.87 0.95 4.62
CA ARG A 155 3.89 1.34 6.03
C ARG A 155 2.82 2.36 6.41
N TRP A 156 2.25 3.03 5.41
CA TRP A 156 1.24 4.08 5.58
C TRP A 156 -0.12 3.55 6.06
N SER A 157 -0.43 2.28 5.80
CA SER A 157 -1.67 1.65 6.22
C SER A 157 -1.43 0.22 6.71
N GLN A 158 -1.89 -0.08 7.92
CA GLN A 158 -1.78 -1.42 8.49
C GLN A 158 -2.55 -2.43 7.65
N LYS A 159 -3.68 -2.02 7.05
CA LYS A 159 -4.48 -2.88 6.19
C LYS A 159 -3.75 -3.14 4.86
N ALA A 160 -3.15 -2.13 4.25
CA ALA A 160 -2.31 -2.30 3.07
C ALA A 160 -1.12 -3.25 3.32
N MET A 161 -0.46 -3.11 4.47
CA MET A 161 0.60 -4.03 4.88
C MET A 161 0.06 -5.45 5.06
N LYS A 162 -1.06 -5.65 5.78
CA LYS A 162 -1.71 -6.96 5.96
C LYS A 162 -2.09 -7.60 4.62
N ASP A 163 -2.59 -6.81 3.66
CA ASP A 163 -2.92 -7.30 2.33
C ASP A 163 -1.69 -7.93 1.65
N THR A 164 -0.46 -7.49 1.91
CA THR A 164 0.74 -8.13 1.32
C THR A 164 1.05 -9.53 1.83
N PHE A 165 0.46 -9.92 2.96
CA PHE A 165 0.63 -11.25 3.56
C PHE A 165 -0.37 -12.29 3.02
N TYR A 166 -1.28 -11.89 2.11
CA TYR A 166 -2.06 -12.87 1.36
C TYR A 166 -1.16 -13.73 0.48
N LEU A 167 -1.35 -15.05 0.53
CA LEU A 167 -0.54 -15.99 -0.26
C LEU A 167 -0.68 -15.81 -1.78
N SER A 168 -1.69 -15.06 -2.26
CA SER A 168 -1.78 -14.65 -3.66
C SER A 168 -0.72 -13.62 -4.10
N ASN A 169 -0.07 -12.93 -3.16
CA ASN A 169 1.08 -12.05 -3.37
C ASN A 169 2.42 -12.77 -3.12
N ILE A 170 2.40 -14.08 -2.87
CA ILE A 170 3.57 -14.84 -2.44
C ILE A 170 4.00 -15.82 -3.54
N ALA A 171 5.31 -15.97 -3.69
CA ALA A 171 5.93 -17.03 -4.47
C ALA A 171 6.93 -17.83 -3.61
N PRO A 172 7.11 -19.14 -3.85
CA PRO A 172 8.19 -19.90 -3.23
C PRO A 172 9.53 -19.30 -3.63
N GLN A 173 10.26 -18.76 -2.65
CA GLN A 173 11.52 -18.06 -2.89
C GLN A 173 12.64 -18.74 -2.12
N ASN A 174 13.79 -18.93 -2.76
CA ASN A 174 14.96 -19.45 -2.07
C ASN A 174 15.30 -18.54 -0.87
N PRO A 175 15.50 -19.09 0.35
CA PRO A 175 15.71 -18.27 1.55
C PRO A 175 16.90 -17.31 1.45
N HIS A 176 18.02 -17.76 0.86
CA HIS A 176 19.19 -16.92 0.67
C HIS A 176 18.91 -15.76 -0.31
N LEU A 177 18.17 -16.02 -1.39
CA LEU A 177 17.74 -14.98 -2.33
C LEU A 177 16.83 -13.95 -1.64
N ASN A 178 15.76 -14.42 -0.99
CA ASN A 178 14.74 -13.60 -0.33
C ASN A 178 15.37 -12.65 0.70
N GLN A 179 16.20 -13.19 1.58
CA GLN A 179 16.73 -12.45 2.74
C GLN A 179 17.86 -11.48 2.36
N ASN A 180 18.55 -11.73 1.24
CA ASN A 180 19.73 -10.95 0.81
C ASN A 180 19.46 -10.16 -0.47
N ALA A 181 19.82 -10.71 -1.64
CA ALA A 181 19.85 -9.98 -2.90
C ALA A 181 18.48 -9.39 -3.26
N TRP A 182 17.39 -10.13 -3.01
CA TRP A 182 16.03 -9.65 -3.24
C TRP A 182 15.66 -8.48 -2.32
N ASN A 183 15.87 -8.63 -1.01
CA ASN A 183 15.67 -7.55 -0.05
C ASN A 183 16.52 -6.30 -0.36
N ASN A 184 17.73 -6.47 -0.90
CA ASN A 184 18.55 -5.34 -1.35
C ASN A 184 17.94 -4.63 -2.57
N LEU A 185 17.38 -5.38 -3.53
CA LEU A 185 16.64 -4.81 -4.64
C LEU A 185 15.40 -4.04 -4.16
N GLU A 186 14.63 -4.61 -3.23
CA GLU A 186 13.47 -3.91 -2.64
C GLU A 186 13.89 -2.62 -1.92
N LYS A 187 14.99 -2.65 -1.15
CA LYS A 187 15.55 -1.45 -0.50
C LYS A 187 15.96 -0.40 -1.53
N TYR A 188 16.54 -0.83 -2.65
CA TYR A 188 16.90 0.06 -3.74
C TYR A 188 15.66 0.72 -4.36
N CYS A 189 14.60 -0.03 -4.68
CA CYS A 189 13.33 0.52 -5.16
C CYS A 189 12.75 1.57 -4.19
N ARG A 190 12.78 1.29 -2.88
CA ARG A 190 12.37 2.27 -1.85
C ARG A 190 13.25 3.52 -1.83
N SER A 191 14.56 3.39 -2.07
CA SER A 191 15.47 4.52 -2.15
C SER A 191 15.15 5.44 -3.35
N LEU A 192 14.78 4.85 -4.49
CA LEU A 192 14.35 5.61 -5.67
C LEU A 192 13.06 6.39 -5.37
N ALA A 193 12.10 5.80 -4.66
CA ALA A 193 10.85 6.45 -4.29
C ALA A 193 11.03 7.61 -3.29
N ARG A 194 12.20 7.75 -2.64
CA ARG A 194 12.53 8.94 -1.85
C ARG A 194 12.96 10.11 -2.73
N ASN A 195 13.55 9.85 -3.89
CA ASN A 195 14.10 10.89 -4.78
C ASN A 195 13.19 11.19 -5.98
N ASN A 196 12.21 10.32 -6.24
CA ASN A 196 11.27 10.46 -7.35
C ASN A 196 9.84 10.62 -6.82
N ARG A 197 8.99 11.35 -7.57
CA ARG A 197 7.60 11.58 -7.16
C ARG A 197 6.80 10.28 -7.06
N ASN A 198 6.95 9.41 -8.05
CA ASN A 198 6.32 8.10 -8.12
C ASN A 198 7.29 7.10 -8.73
N VAL A 199 7.33 5.89 -8.17
CA VAL A 199 8.06 4.74 -8.72
C VAL A 199 7.08 3.58 -8.81
N TYR A 200 6.84 3.08 -10.01
CA TYR A 200 6.02 1.89 -10.23
C TYR A 200 6.92 0.67 -10.27
N VAL A 201 6.57 -0.35 -9.50
CA VAL A 201 7.32 -1.62 -9.44
C VAL A 201 6.37 -2.72 -9.91
N CYS A 202 6.82 -3.50 -10.88
CA CYS A 202 6.12 -4.69 -11.35
C CYS A 202 7.00 -5.92 -11.05
N THR A 203 6.45 -6.86 -10.30
CA THR A 203 7.16 -8.02 -9.77
C THR A 203 6.41 -9.30 -10.13
N GLY A 204 7.10 -10.33 -10.59
CA GLY A 204 6.48 -11.62 -10.88
C GLY A 204 7.50 -12.76 -11.02
N PRO A 205 7.06 -14.02 -10.90
CA PRO A 205 7.90 -15.19 -11.12
C PRO A 205 8.16 -15.42 -12.61
N LEU A 206 9.29 -16.06 -12.93
CA LEU A 206 9.64 -16.49 -14.29
C LEU A 206 9.97 -17.99 -14.31
N PHE A 207 9.51 -18.68 -15.36
CA PHE A 207 9.79 -20.10 -15.62
C PHE A 207 10.54 -20.21 -16.96
N LEU A 208 11.86 -20.19 -16.90
CA LEU A 208 12.73 -20.14 -18.08
C LEU A 208 13.11 -21.56 -18.57
N PRO A 209 13.30 -21.78 -19.88
CA PRO A 209 13.81 -23.04 -20.41
C PRO A 209 15.28 -23.28 -19.97
N ARG A 210 15.72 -24.55 -20.02
CA ARG A 210 17.11 -24.96 -19.74
C ARG A 210 17.76 -25.55 -20.98
#